data_AF-A0A6M3IMV2-F1
#
_entry.id   AF-A0A6M3IMV2-F1
#
_cell.length_a   1.000
_cell.length_b   1.000
_cell.length_c   1.000
_cell.angle_alpha   90.00
_cell.angle_beta   90.00
_cell.angle_gamma   90.00
#
_symmetry.space_group_name_H-M   'P 1'
#
loop_
_entity.id
_entity.type
_entity.pdbx_description
1 polymer ?
#
loop_
_entity_poly.entity_id
_entity_poly.type
_entity_poly.pdbx_seq_one_letter_code
_entity_poly.pdbx_strand_id
1 'polypeptide(L)'
;MTQEIVIKEKCSTCNGTGQQPLPSPDEPISCFMCGGTGYRLVATVFPNEDLATKANLQTMYDAIKADLDIIKNGLQTIWDRVKDL
;
A
#
# COMPACT_ATOMS: atom_id res chain seq x y z
N MET A 1 7.11 -10.11 8.16
CA MET A 1 8.04 -9.07 7.64
C MET A 1 7.21 -7.81 7.48
N THR A 2 7.27 -6.91 8.46
CA THR A 2 6.59 -5.62 8.42
C THR A 2 7.27 -4.76 7.35
N GLN A 3 6.50 -4.32 6.34
CA GLN A 3 7.01 -3.43 5.31
C GLN A 3 7.24 -2.06 5.93
N GLU A 4 8.50 -1.60 5.96
CA GLU A 4 8.85 -0.27 6.46
C GLU A 4 8.44 0.80 5.45
N ILE A 5 7.62 1.77 5.87
CA ILE A 5 7.33 2.96 5.08
C ILE A 5 8.12 4.14 5.66
N VAL A 6 9.03 4.67 4.86
CA VAL A 6 9.90 5.80 5.23
C VAL A 6 9.32 7.10 4.71
N ILE A 7 8.84 7.97 5.61
CA ILE A 7 8.31 9.29 5.23
C ILE A 7 9.45 10.31 5.31
N LYS A 8 9.74 10.91 4.15
CA LYS A 8 10.74 11.96 4.01
C LYS A 8 10.08 13.27 3.63
N GLU A 9 10.46 14.35 4.30
CA GLU A 9 10.03 15.70 3.97
C GLU A 9 11.13 16.39 3.17
N LYS A 10 10.72 17.13 2.15
CA LYS A 10 11.61 17.93 1.32
C LYS A 10 12.27 19.00 2.18
N CYS A 11 13.61 19.06 2.15
CA CYS A 11 14.34 20.07 2.90
C CYS A 11 13.94 21.47 2.41
N SER A 12 13.48 22.31 3.33
CA SER A 12 13.01 23.66 3.04
C SER A 12 14.13 24.61 2.58
N THR A 13 15.38 24.31 2.93
CA THR A 13 16.54 25.16 2.61
C THR A 13 17.08 24.91 1.20
N CYS A 14 17.19 23.65 0.78
CA CYS A 14 17.70 23.29 -0.55
C CYS A 14 16.61 22.90 -1.54
N ASN A 15 15.34 22.90 -1.14
CA ASN A 15 14.23 22.49 -1.98
C ASN A 15 14.47 21.13 -2.67
N GLY A 16 14.94 20.14 -1.92
CA GLY A 16 15.10 18.78 -2.42
C GLY A 16 16.37 18.50 -3.22
N THR A 17 17.18 19.52 -3.53
CA THR A 17 18.40 19.33 -4.34
C THR A 17 19.56 18.73 -3.56
N GLY A 18 19.53 18.85 -2.23
CA GLY A 18 20.66 18.46 -1.38
C GLY A 18 21.83 19.44 -1.43
N GLN A 19 21.76 20.50 -2.23
CA GLN A 19 22.83 21.48 -2.38
C GLN A 19 22.43 22.82 -1.77
N GLN A 20 23.41 23.57 -1.24
CA GLN A 20 23.15 24.94 -0.80
C GLN A 20 22.77 25.79 -2.02
N PRO A 21 21.76 26.66 -1.91
CA PRO A 21 21.47 27.66 -2.94
C PRO A 21 22.55 28.74 -2.89
N LEU A 22 23.68 28.50 -3.54
CA LEU A 22 24.76 29.47 -3.69
C LEU A 22 24.64 30.20 -5.04
N PRO A 23 25.08 31.46 -5.11
CA PRO A 23 25.04 32.25 -6.35
C PRO A 23 26.08 31.81 -7.39
N SER A 24 27.03 30.94 -7.03
CA SER A 24 28.05 30.41 -7.94
C SER A 24 27.82 28.92 -8.20
N PRO A 25 27.56 28.51 -9.46
CA PRO A 25 27.25 27.13 -9.82
C PRO A 25 28.47 26.18 -9.86
N ASP A 26 29.68 26.70 -9.70
CA ASP A 26 30.92 25.93 -9.97
C ASP A 26 31.42 25.10 -8.77
N GLU A 27 30.85 25.31 -7.57
CA GLU A 27 31.20 24.53 -6.37
C GLU A 27 29.92 24.09 -5.62
N PRO A 28 29.35 22.90 -5.94
CA PRO A 28 28.17 22.41 -5.25
C PRO A 28 28.50 22.05 -3.80
N ILE A 29 28.15 22.94 -2.88
CA ILE A 29 28.27 22.69 -1.43
C ILE A 29 27.04 21.93 -0.94
N SER A 30 27.26 20.87 -0.17
CA SER A 30 26.17 20.08 0.43
C SER A 30 25.34 20.93 1.39
N CYS A 31 24.01 20.82 1.29
CA CYS A 31 23.09 21.51 2.19
C CYS A 31 23.22 20.96 3.61
N PHE A 32 23.82 21.75 4.50
CA PHE A 32 24.05 21.39 5.91
C PHE A 32 22.76 20.97 6.64
N MET A 33 21.64 21.64 6.37
CA MET A 33 20.35 21.37 7.03
C MET A 33 19.80 19.96 6.79
N CYS A 34 20.12 19.35 5.65
CA CYS A 34 19.72 17.98 5.33
C CYS A 34 20.92 17.02 5.19
N GLY A 35 22.14 17.47 5.53
CA GLY A 35 23.36 16.68 5.32
C GLY A 35 23.58 16.27 3.86
N GLY A 36 23.10 17.06 2.90
CA GLY A 36 23.27 16.77 1.47
C GLY A 36 22.20 15.87 0.83
N THR A 37 21.25 15.32 1.58
CA THR A 37 20.28 14.34 1.05
C THR A 37 19.11 14.96 0.28
N GLY A 38 18.88 16.27 0.44
CA GLY A 38 17.69 16.96 -0.08
C GLY A 38 16.42 16.74 0.73
N TYR A 39 16.40 15.72 1.60
CA TYR A 39 15.21 15.27 2.31
C TYR A 39 15.53 14.87 3.74
N ARG A 40 14.72 15.33 4.69
CA ARG A 40 14.82 14.93 6.09
C ARG A 40 13.92 13.72 6.35
N LEU A 41 14.41 12.73 7.08
CA LEU A 41 13.57 11.68 7.64
C LEU A 41 12.67 12.27 8.72
N VAL A 42 11.35 12.15 8.56
CA VAL A 42 10.37 12.71 9.50
C VAL A 42 9.68 11.63 10.31
N ALA A 43 9.39 10.49 9.70
CA ALA A 43 8.82 9.35 10.40
C ALA A 43 9.18 8.05 9.71
N THR A 44 9.32 7.00 10.53
CA THR A 44 9.27 5.62 10.07
C THR A 44 7.95 5.04 10.53
N VAL A 45 7.11 4.62 9.58
CA VAL A 45 5.81 4.01 9.87
C VAL A 45 5.92 2.52 9.63
N PHE A 46 5.56 1.76 10.66
CA PHE A 46 5.33 0.32 10.58
C PHE A 46 3.82 0.13 10.46
N PRO A 47 3.25 0.02 9.25
CA PRO A 47 1.85 -0.36 9.12
C PRO A 47 1.67 -1.71 9.83
N ASN A 48 0.86 -1.70 10.90
CA ASN A 48 0.55 -2.92 11.62
C ASN A 48 -0.10 -3.93 10.67
N GLU A 49 0.37 -5.17 10.80
CA GLU A 49 0.12 -6.30 9.94
C GLU A 49 -1.37 -6.64 9.84
N ASP A 50 -2.04 -6.19 8.78
CA ASP A 50 -3.42 -6.64 8.46
C ASP A 50 -3.43 -7.68 7.32
N LEU A 51 -2.26 -8.25 6.99
CA LEU A 51 -2.14 -9.33 6.01
C LEU A 51 -2.79 -10.63 6.50
N ALA A 52 -2.72 -10.91 7.81
CA ALA A 52 -3.45 -12.03 8.41
C ALA A 52 -4.97 -11.83 8.29
N THR A 53 -5.45 -10.60 8.51
CA THR A 53 -6.86 -10.24 8.36
C THR A 53 -7.31 -10.31 6.91
N LYS A 54 -6.48 -9.86 5.96
CA LYS A 54 -6.79 -9.97 4.52
C LYS A 54 -6.82 -11.42 4.03
N ALA A 55 -5.88 -12.24 4.45
CA ALA A 55 -5.88 -13.68 4.11
C ALA A 55 -7.12 -14.36 4.70
N ASN A 56 -7.46 -14.09 5.97
CA ASN A 56 -8.65 -14.62 6.61
C ASN A 56 -9.95 -14.15 5.93
N LEU A 57 -10.04 -12.86 5.59
CA LEU A 57 -11.17 -12.29 4.85
C LEU A 57 -11.32 -12.93 3.47
N GLN A 58 -10.22 -13.15 2.75
CA GLN A 58 -10.24 -13.80 1.45
C GLN A 58 -10.71 -15.25 1.56
N THR A 59 -10.19 -16.02 2.53
CA THR A 59 -10.63 -17.39 2.79
C THR A 59 -12.12 -17.46 3.14
N MET A 60 -12.61 -16.54 3.98
CA MET A 60 -14.04 -16.46 4.30
C MET A 60 -14.88 -16.11 3.07
N TYR A 61 -14.43 -15.16 2.24
CA TYR A 61 -15.10 -14.81 1.00
C TYR A 61 -15.16 -15.99 0.02
N ASP A 62 -14.06 -16.72 -0.16
CA ASP A 62 -13.99 -17.86 -1.07
C ASP A 62 -14.91 -19.01 -0.61
N ALA A 63 -14.98 -19.27 0.70
CA ALA A 63 -15.90 -20.26 1.28
C ALA A 63 -17.37 -19.88 1.05
N ILE A 64 -17.74 -18.62 1.35
CA ILE A 64 -19.11 -18.11 1.13
C ILE A 64 -19.49 -18.18 -0.36
N LYS A 65 -18.55 -17.85 -1.25
CA LYS A 65 -18.78 -17.92 -2.69
C LYS A 65 -19.03 -19.36 -3.17
N ALA A 66 -18.27 -20.33 -2.66
CA ALA A 66 -18.48 -21.74 -2.98
C ALA A 66 -19.86 -22.24 -2.53
N ASP A 67 -20.28 -21.88 -1.32
CA ASP A 67 -21.61 -22.22 -0.80
C ASP A 67 -22.72 -21.59 -1.65
N LEU A 68 -22.54 -20.33 -2.07
CA LEU A 68 -23.49 -19.65 -2.95
C LEU A 68 -23.63 -20.35 -4.31
N ASP A 69 -22.53 -20.83 -4.88
CA ASP A 69 -22.56 -21.55 -6.17
C ASP A 69 -23.25 -22.91 -6.04
N ILE A 70 -23.05 -23.62 -4.93
CA ILE A 70 -23.78 -24.87 -4.62
C ILE A 70 -25.28 -24.59 -4.54
N ILE A 71 -25.69 -23.55 -3.80
CA ILE A 71 -27.10 -23.17 -3.65
C ILE A 71 -27.72 -22.82 -5.01
N LYS A 72 -27.05 -22.03 -5.84
CA LYS A 72 -27.52 -21.66 -7.18
C LYS A 72 -27.74 -22.88 -8.07
N ASN A 73 -26.78 -23.81 -8.08
CA ASN A 73 -26.89 -25.04 -8.88
C ASN A 73 -28.03 -25.95 -8.38
N GLY A 74 -28.22 -26.03 -7.06
CA GLY A 74 -29.35 -26.74 -6.46
C GLY A 74 -30.70 -26.15 -6.87
N LEU A 75 -30.84 -24.82 -6.81
CA LEU A 75 -32.05 -24.13 -7.24
C LEU A 75 -32.33 -24.32 -8.73
N GLN A 76 -31.30 -24.26 -9.58
CA GLN A 76 -31.44 -24.50 -11.02
C GLN A 76 -31.94 -25.92 -11.30
N THR A 77 -31.38 -26.91 -10.59
CA THR A 77 -31.81 -28.31 -10.71
C THR A 77 -33.28 -28.49 -10.32
N ILE A 78 -33.72 -27.83 -9.24
CA ILE A 78 -35.12 -27.86 -8.81
C ILE A 78 -36.01 -27.20 -9.87
N TRP A 79 -35.63 -26.03 -10.37
CA TRP A 79 -36.37 -25.32 -11.42
C TRP A 79 -36.53 -26.19 -12.67
N ASP A 80 -35.45 -26.84 -13.10
CA ASP A 80 -35.47 -27.72 -14.27
C ASP A 80 -36.38 -28.94 -14.08
N ARG A 81 -36.54 -29.43 -12.86
CA ARG A 81 -37.51 -30.50 -12.56
C ARG A 81 -38.96 -30.02 -12.52
N VAL A 82 -39.18 -28.78 -12.08
CA VAL A 82 -40.52 -28.19 -11.96
C VAL A 82 -41.07 -27.77 -13.32
N LYS A 83 -40.24 -27.23 -14.22
CA LYS A 83 -40.69 -26.80 -15.55
C LYS A 83 -41.15 -27.95 -16.46
N ASP A 84 -40.72 -29.18 -16.16
CA ASP A 84 -41.04 -30.39 -16.91
C ASP A 84 -42.30 -31.11 -16.37
N LEU A 85 -42.94 -30.57 -15.31
CA LEU A 85 -44.23 -31.01 -14.75
C LEU A 85 -45.39 -30.18 -15.32
#